data_AF-A0A9X6YMC4-F1
#
_entry.id   AF-A0A9X6YMC4-F1
#
_cell.length_a   1.000
_cell.length_b   1.000
_cell.length_c   1.000
_cell.angle_alpha   90.00
_cell.angle_beta   90.00
_cell.angle_gamma   90.00
#
_symmetry.space_group_name_H-M   'P 1'
#
loop_
_entity.id
_entity.type
_entity.pdbx_description
1 polymer ?
#
loop_
_entity_poly.entity_id
_entity_poly.type
_entity_poly.pdbx_seq_one_letter_code
_entity_poly.pdbx_strand_id
1 'polypeptide(L)'
;MTALIEPVLLGEFYGWDEGRTGADLIAHHFEEKEEYIGSLQILLASYDVEGCEGDAFVLFLENGKMYEVHGSHCSCFGLENQWSPEEVTIEELEFRLKNSGGSNAWRLELLLVLENLKDIQTEAIN
;
A
#
# COMPACT_ATOMS: atom_id res chain seq x y z
N MET A 1 -12.31 22.81 4.70
CA MET A 1 -11.72 22.03 5.79
C MET A 1 -11.04 20.84 5.14
N THR A 2 -9.72 20.76 5.19
CA THR A 2 -9.00 19.58 4.68
C THR A 2 -9.19 18.48 5.71
N ALA A 3 -10.03 17.48 5.41
CA ALA A 3 -10.11 16.29 6.23
C ALA A 3 -8.73 15.63 6.18
N LEU A 4 -8.06 15.57 7.34
CA LEU A 4 -6.87 14.75 7.50
C LEU A 4 -7.37 13.31 7.44
N ILE A 5 -7.18 12.64 6.30
CA ILE A 5 -7.41 11.20 6.20
C ILE A 5 -6.39 10.57 7.15
N GLU A 6 -6.85 10.06 8.29
CA GLU A 6 -5.96 9.26 9.14
C GLU A 6 -5.55 8.02 8.33
N PRO A 7 -4.24 7.75 8.19
CA PRO A 7 -3.78 6.60 7.44
C PRO A 7 -4.35 5.35 8.10
N VAL A 8 -5.17 4.65 7.34
CA VAL A 8 -5.72 3.37 7.74
C VAL A 8 -4.59 2.35 7.58
N LEU A 9 -3.73 2.26 8.59
CA LEU A 9 -2.70 1.22 8.71
C LEU A 9 -3.40 -0.12 9.04
N LEU A 10 -4.24 -0.62 8.13
CA LEU A 10 -4.84 -1.95 8.19
C LEU A 10 -3.83 -2.93 7.64
N GLY A 11 -2.91 -3.29 8.53
CA GLY A 11 -1.80 -4.16 8.28
C GLY A 11 -0.86 -3.95 9.45
N GLU A 12 -1.17 -4.57 10.60
CA GLU A 12 -0.06 -4.93 11.47
C GLU A 12 0.92 -5.65 10.56
N PHE A 13 2.12 -5.11 10.41
CA PHE A 13 3.22 -5.57 9.54
C PHE A 13 3.66 -6.99 9.94
N TYR A 14 2.76 -7.97 9.85
CA TYR A 14 3.01 -9.37 10.20
C TYR A 14 4.01 -9.91 9.19
N GLY A 15 5.26 -10.07 9.63
CA GLY A 15 6.35 -10.61 8.81
C GLY A 15 7.58 -9.71 8.69
N TRP A 16 7.47 -8.42 9.04
CA TRP A 16 8.61 -7.49 8.98
C TRP A 16 9.39 -7.49 10.29
N ASP A 17 10.05 -8.60 10.59
CA ASP A 17 10.75 -8.82 11.85
C ASP A 17 12.16 -8.18 11.84
N GLU A 18 12.30 -6.86 12.09
CA GLU A 18 13.57 -6.21 12.53
C GLU A 18 13.36 -4.82 13.23
N GLY A 19 12.36 -4.68 14.11
CA GLY A 19 12.27 -3.51 15.01
C GLY A 19 12.05 -2.14 14.36
N ARG A 20 11.64 -2.09 13.09
CA ARG A 20 11.18 -0.91 12.35
C ARG A 20 9.66 -1.01 12.15
N THR A 21 8.96 0.12 11.98
CA THR A 21 7.51 0.15 11.69
C THR A 21 7.20 1.27 10.69
N GLY A 22 6.20 1.09 9.82
CA GLY A 22 5.74 2.18 8.96
C GLY A 22 6.66 2.47 7.76
N ALA A 23 6.89 3.75 7.47
CA ALA A 23 7.65 4.22 6.29
C ALA A 23 9.08 3.68 6.23
N ASP A 24 9.76 3.52 7.37
CA ASP A 24 11.15 3.06 7.43
C ASP A 24 11.33 1.61 6.97
N LEU A 25 10.29 0.78 7.16
CA LEU A 25 10.28 -0.61 6.67
C LEU A 25 10.19 -0.63 5.14
N ILE A 26 9.22 0.10 4.61
CA ILE A 26 8.98 0.22 3.17
C ILE A 26 10.25 0.74 2.48
N ALA A 27 10.81 1.83 2.98
CA ALA A 27 12.06 2.40 2.48
C ALA A 27 13.20 1.37 2.48
N HIS A 28 13.34 0.61 3.56
CA HIS A 28 14.40 -0.39 3.67
C HIS A 28 14.26 -1.51 2.61
N HIS A 29 13.08 -2.12 2.47
CA HIS A 29 12.93 -3.29 1.56
C HIS A 29 12.96 -2.90 0.09
N PHE A 30 12.46 -1.72 -0.26
CA PHE A 30 12.50 -1.24 -1.63
C PHE A 30 13.82 -0.53 -2.00
N GLU A 31 14.77 -0.39 -1.06
CA GLU A 31 15.98 0.44 -1.18
C GLU A 31 15.69 1.90 -1.54
N GLU A 32 14.62 2.45 -0.97
CA GLU A 32 14.23 3.84 -1.16
C GLU A 32 14.64 4.76 -0.02
N LYS A 33 14.60 6.08 -0.28
CA LYS A 33 14.95 7.08 0.72
C LYS A 33 13.88 7.17 1.80
N GLU A 34 14.26 6.93 3.06
CA GLU A 34 13.37 7.06 4.24
C GLU A 34 12.69 8.44 4.29
N GLU A 35 13.41 9.53 3.97
CA GLU A 35 12.84 10.89 3.90
C GLU A 35 11.73 11.01 2.85
N TYR A 36 11.90 10.36 1.70
CA TYR A 36 10.89 10.38 0.64
C TYR A 36 9.65 9.63 1.10
N ILE A 37 9.80 8.37 1.52
CA ILE A 37 8.67 7.54 1.96
C ILE A 37 7.98 8.14 3.18
N GLY A 38 8.73 8.72 4.12
CA GLY A 38 8.19 9.40 5.30
C GLY A 38 7.39 10.69 4.99
N SER A 39 7.54 11.24 3.79
CA SER A 39 6.72 12.37 3.31
C SER A 39 5.39 11.93 2.68
N LEU A 40 5.25 10.65 2.35
CA LEU A 40 4.06 10.09 1.72
C LEU A 40 2.97 9.80 2.74
N GLN A 41 1.72 9.99 2.32
CA GLN A 41 0.59 9.52 3.11
C GLN A 41 0.24 8.09 2.70
N ILE A 42 0.82 7.12 3.41
CA ILE A 42 0.57 5.70 3.17
C ILE A 42 -0.88 5.36 3.57
N LEU A 43 -1.65 4.81 2.62
CA LEU A 43 -3.02 4.36 2.82
C LEU A 43 -3.09 2.85 3.06
N LEU A 44 -2.20 2.08 2.44
CA LEU A 44 -2.05 0.64 2.64
C LEU A 44 -0.61 0.24 2.36
N ALA A 45 -0.05 -0.64 3.16
CA ALA A 45 1.19 -1.34 2.86
C ALA A 45 1.03 -2.79 3.32
N SER A 46 1.10 -3.71 2.36
CA SER A 46 0.88 -5.13 2.58
C SER A 46 2.04 -5.88 1.94
N TYR A 47 2.57 -6.87 2.66
CA TYR A 47 3.61 -7.73 2.14
C TYR A 47 3.40 -9.11 2.70
N ASP A 48 3.16 -10.03 1.80
CA ASP A 48 2.94 -11.43 2.10
C ASP A 48 4.16 -12.23 1.69
N VAL A 49 4.58 -13.16 2.54
CA VAL A 49 5.75 -14.00 2.31
C VAL A 49 5.34 -15.45 2.53
N GLU A 50 5.32 -16.21 1.44
CA GLU A 50 5.05 -17.64 1.46
C GLU A 50 6.32 -18.42 1.08
N GLY A 51 7.03 -18.91 2.11
CA GLY A 51 8.25 -19.69 1.93
C GLY A 51 9.43 -18.86 1.42
N CYS A 52 9.77 -19.02 0.14
CA CYS A 52 10.86 -18.27 -0.50
C CYS A 52 10.34 -17.21 -1.49
N GLU A 53 9.03 -17.06 -1.60
CA GLU A 53 8.36 -16.13 -2.50
C GLU A 53 7.63 -15.08 -1.65
N GLY A 54 7.52 -13.86 -2.17
CA GLY A 54 6.80 -12.80 -1.50
C GLY A 54 6.28 -11.76 -2.48
N ASP A 55 5.14 -11.17 -2.13
CA ASP A 55 4.42 -10.17 -2.91
C ASP A 55 4.07 -8.97 -2.03
N ALA A 56 4.44 -7.77 -2.47
CA ALA A 56 4.22 -6.51 -1.79
C ALA A 56 3.29 -5.59 -2.59
N PHE A 57 2.42 -4.89 -1.88
CA PHE A 57 1.54 -3.85 -2.40
C PHE A 57 1.56 -2.64 -1.48
N VAL A 58 1.81 -1.46 -2.04
CA VAL A 58 1.75 -0.19 -1.30
C VAL A 58 0.82 0.77 -2.04
N LEU A 59 -0.13 1.37 -1.32
CA LEU A 59 -1.02 2.43 -1.81
C LEU A 59 -0.78 3.68 -0.98
N PHE A 60 -0.60 4.82 -1.63
CA PHE A 60 -0.34 6.09 -0.94
C PHE A 60 -0.89 7.29 -1.70
N LEU A 61 -0.98 8.43 -0.99
CA LEU A 61 -1.23 9.74 -1.58
C LEU A 61 0.06 10.56 -1.63
N GLU A 62 0.27 11.20 -2.77
CA GLU A 62 1.32 12.19 -2.97
C GLU A 62 0.72 13.38 -3.72
N ASN A 63 0.84 14.58 -3.17
CA ASN A 63 0.36 15.82 -3.80
C ASN A 63 -1.13 15.76 -4.26
N GLY A 64 -1.97 15.04 -3.53
CA GLY A 64 -3.41 14.91 -3.83
C GLY A 64 -3.74 13.90 -4.93
N LYS A 65 -2.75 13.16 -5.43
CA LYS A 65 -2.92 12.03 -6.34
C LYS A 65 -2.64 10.72 -5.62
N MET A 66 -3.28 9.65 -6.07
CA MET A 66 -3.13 8.32 -5.49
C MET A 66 -2.22 7.47 -6.38
N TYR A 67 -1.35 6.71 -5.74
CA TYR A 67 -0.35 5.88 -6.41
C TYR A 67 -0.29 4.51 -5.76
N GLU A 68 0.00 3.51 -6.58
CA GLU A 68 0.30 2.16 -6.14
C GLU A 68 1.72 1.73 -6.53
N VAL A 69 2.29 0.85 -5.72
CA VAL A 69 3.56 0.17 -6.00
C VAL A 69 3.34 -1.32 -5.80
N HIS A 70 3.83 -2.11 -6.75
CA HIS A 70 3.88 -3.57 -6.65
C HIS A 70 5.35 -3.99 -6.58
N GLY A 71 5.65 -4.90 -5.68
CA GLY A 71 6.95 -5.57 -5.64
C GLY A 71 6.75 -7.07 -5.48
N SER A 72 7.62 -7.89 -6.04
CA SER A 72 7.59 -9.33 -5.81
C SER A 72 8.96 -9.94 -5.89
N HIS A 73 9.13 -11.10 -5.27
CA HIS A 73 10.39 -11.81 -5.33
C HIS A 73 10.26 -13.32 -5.27
N CYS A 74 11.26 -14.00 -5.85
CA CYS A 74 11.44 -15.44 -5.71
C CYS A 74 12.89 -15.78 -5.37
N SER A 75 13.10 -16.34 -4.17
CA SER A 75 14.28 -17.07 -3.68
C SER A 75 15.69 -16.43 -3.69
N CYS A 76 15.97 -15.36 -4.44
CA CYS A 76 17.35 -14.87 -4.66
C CYS A 76 17.57 -13.36 -4.44
N PHE A 77 16.53 -12.54 -4.61
CA PHE A 77 16.57 -11.08 -4.43
C PHE A 77 15.29 -10.68 -3.67
N GLY A 78 15.29 -9.56 -2.95
CA GLY A 78 14.11 -9.03 -2.25
C GLY A 78 13.32 -8.07 -3.13
N LEU A 79 12.87 -6.96 -2.55
CA LEU A 79 12.08 -5.92 -3.23
C LEU A 79 12.94 -4.74 -3.74
N GLU A 80 14.26 -4.88 -3.73
CA GLU A 80 15.18 -3.79 -3.99
C GLU A 80 15.01 -3.23 -5.40
N ASN A 81 15.01 -1.90 -5.54
CA ASN A 81 14.86 -1.20 -6.84
C ASN A 81 13.51 -1.46 -7.54
N GLN A 82 12.51 -2.01 -6.84
CA GLN A 82 11.17 -2.25 -7.39
C GLN A 82 10.17 -1.12 -7.06
N TRP A 83 10.61 -0.04 -6.41
CA TRP A 83 9.76 1.11 -6.15
C TRP A 83 9.45 1.86 -7.45
N SER A 84 8.31 1.53 -8.05
CA SER A 84 7.85 2.14 -9.30
C SER A 84 6.39 2.57 -9.15
N PRO A 85 6.13 3.78 -8.61
CA PRO A 85 4.78 4.27 -8.40
C PRO A 85 3.99 4.43 -9.71
N GLU A 86 2.78 3.90 -9.74
CA GLU A 86 1.81 4.07 -10.82
C GLU A 86 0.60 4.85 -10.32
N GLU A 87 0.23 5.93 -11.01
CA GLU A 87 -0.95 6.73 -10.67
C GLU A 87 -2.21 5.88 -10.86
N VAL A 88 -3.13 5.93 -9.88
CA VAL A 88 -4.31 5.06 -9.86
C VAL A 88 -5.53 5.78 -9.28
N THR A 89 -6.71 5.41 -9.77
CA THR A 89 -8.01 5.89 -9.25
C THR A 89 -8.73 4.84 -8.41
N ILE A 90 -9.70 5.28 -7.61
CA ILE A 90 -10.56 4.38 -6.82
C ILE A 90 -11.30 3.43 -7.76
N GLU A 91 -11.79 3.95 -8.89
CA GLU A 91 -12.53 3.19 -9.90
C GLU A 91 -11.67 2.08 -10.54
N GLU A 92 -10.39 2.33 -10.80
CA GLU A 92 -9.46 1.34 -11.33
C GLU A 92 -9.10 0.25 -10.31
N LEU A 93 -8.94 0.62 -9.03
CA LEU A 93 -8.74 -0.34 -7.95
C LEU A 93 -9.96 -1.24 -7.78
N GLU A 94 -11.17 -0.66 -7.79
CA GLU A 94 -12.42 -1.41 -7.75
C GLU A 94 -12.58 -2.34 -8.95
N PHE A 95 -12.29 -1.83 -10.16
CA PHE A 95 -12.38 -2.63 -11.37
C PHE A 95 -11.47 -3.84 -11.28
N ARG A 96 -10.23 -3.68 -10.79
CA ARG A 96 -9.34 -4.81 -10.55
C ARG A 96 -9.86 -5.74 -9.48
N LEU A 97 -10.35 -5.25 -8.34
CA LEU A 97 -10.96 -6.11 -7.33
C LEU A 97 -12.13 -6.91 -7.91
N LYS A 98 -12.99 -6.32 -8.74
CA LYS A 98 -14.14 -7.02 -9.33
C LYS A 98 -13.74 -8.06 -10.38
N ASN A 99 -12.65 -7.83 -11.11
CA ASN A 99 -12.26 -8.62 -12.28
C ASN A 99 -11.01 -9.50 -12.09
N SER A 100 -10.26 -9.34 -10.99
CA SER A 100 -9.16 -10.24 -10.64
C SER A 100 -9.72 -11.47 -9.93
N GLY A 101 -9.49 -12.65 -10.51
CA GLY A 101 -9.88 -13.93 -9.93
C GLY A 101 -8.91 -14.46 -8.87
N GLY A 102 -7.84 -13.70 -8.56
CA GLY A 102 -6.78 -14.10 -7.64
C GLY A 102 -7.07 -13.73 -6.19
N SER A 103 -6.71 -14.62 -5.27
CA SER A 103 -6.64 -14.39 -3.83
C SER A 103 -5.30 -13.72 -3.48
N ASN A 104 -5.12 -12.46 -3.87
CA ASN A 104 -3.95 -11.70 -3.41
C ASN A 104 -4.17 -11.37 -1.93
N ALA A 105 -3.16 -11.56 -1.08
CA ALA A 105 -3.26 -11.36 0.36
C ALA A 105 -3.80 -9.97 0.74
N TRP A 106 -3.38 -8.93 0.01
CA TRP A 106 -3.79 -7.54 0.21
C TRP A 106 -5.23 -7.21 -0.25
N ARG A 107 -5.94 -8.15 -0.90
CA ARG A 107 -7.25 -7.88 -1.51
C ARG A 107 -8.30 -7.41 -0.50
N LEU A 108 -8.37 -8.06 0.66
CA LEU A 108 -9.34 -7.72 1.70
C LEU A 108 -8.98 -6.40 2.40
N GLU A 109 -7.68 -6.16 2.61
CA GLU A 109 -7.17 -4.91 3.19
C GLU A 109 -7.48 -3.74 2.27
N LEU A 110 -7.24 -3.89 0.96
CA LEU A 110 -7.58 -2.87 -0.03
C LEU A 110 -9.09 -2.58 -0.05
N LEU A 111 -9.94 -3.61 0.02
CA LEU A 111 -11.39 -3.41 0.07
C LEU A 111 -11.79 -2.53 1.27
N LEU A 112 -11.25 -2.81 2.45
CA LEU A 112 -11.50 -2.04 3.67
C LEU A 112 -11.03 -0.59 3.54
N VAL A 113 -9.84 -0.37 2.97
CA VAL A 113 -9.32 0.98 2.72
C VAL A 113 -10.24 1.75 1.75
N LEU A 114 -10.69 1.11 0.67
CA LEU A 114 -11.58 1.76 -0.30
C LEU A 114 -12.97 2.08 0.29
N GLU A 115 -13.50 1.23 1.17
CA GLU A 115 -14.76 1.52 1.90
C GLU A 115 -14.59 2.76 2.79
N ASN A 116 -13.52 2.83 3.58
CA ASN A 116 -13.23 3.99 4.44
C ASN A 116 -13.03 5.28 3.64
N LEU A 117 -12.33 5.24 2.51
CA LEU A 117 -12.11 6.42 1.66
C LEU A 117 -13.42 7.00 1.12
N LYS A 118 -14.39 6.15 0.79
CA LYS A 118 -15.71 6.59 0.27
C LYS A 118 -16.61 7.17 1.34
N ASP A 119 -16.56 6.62 2.55
CA ASP A 119 -17.29 7.17 3.68
C ASP A 119 -16.82 8.60 3.96
N ILE A 120 -15.50 8.83 3.95
CA ILE A 120 -14.91 10.17 4.11
C ILE A 120 -15.32 11.12 2.98
N GLN A 121 -15.33 10.66 1.72
CA GLN A 121 -15.81 11.49 0.60
C GLN A 121 -17.29 11.87 0.74
N THR A 122 -18.11 10.98 1.32
CA THR A 122 -19.54 11.21 1.51
C THR A 122 -19.80 12.20 2.67
N GLU A 123 -18.99 12.16 3.72
CA GLU A 123 -19.07 13.12 4.84
C GLU A 123 -18.59 14.52 4.44
N ALA A 124 -17.59 14.64 3.56
CA ALA A 124 -17.06 15.93 3.11
C ALA A 124 -18.05 16.75 2.24
N ILE A 125 -19.13 16.12 1.74
CA ILE A 125 -20.13 16.72 0.86
C ILE A 125 -21.40 17.14 1.63
N ASN A 126 -21.58 16.69 2.88
CA ASN A 126 -22.73 17.04 3.73
C ASN A 126 -22.38 18.14 4.76
#